data_AF-A0A370LUH0-F1
#
_entry.id   AF-A0A370LUH0-F1
#
_cell.length_a   1.000
_cell.length_b   1.000
_cell.length_c   1.000
_cell.angle_alpha   90.00
_cell.angle_beta   90.00
_cell.angle_gamma   90.00
#
_symmetry.space_group_name_H-M   'P 1'
#
loop_
_entity.id
_entity.type
_entity.pdbx_description
1 polymer ?
#
loop_
_entity_poly.entity_id
_entity_poly.type
_entity_poly.pdbx_seq_one_letter_code
_entity_poly.pdbx_strand_id
1 'polypeptide(L)'
;MVTVKLLGGAKKSFSTEKIELDVENLTINELLSNLLKNKPNNTPDLDTKNILVAVNGIDSSALEGRATKISKDDIVSIIPVIHGGSPRIKLKIGRNQVELIHIKSKHNLDESFLDSLRKKYPKLIIQAISSKFILNSNHAKKIIMLSLDSKKNNTLLSNKIETDMLMRFACTTQISDAISKAGINPNTLFTIISIGPKSIQDKLYKELESFLSKSKINSEPFLKKEFKISKKHLDAVDSQTPLEDILVEKAAVLFG
;
A
#
# COMPACT_ATOMS: atom_id res chain seq x y z
N MET A 1 11.13 -9.02 38.77
CA MET A 1 11.80 -8.93 37.45
C MET A 1 10.87 -8.19 36.50
N VAL A 2 11.38 -7.45 35.51
CA VAL A 2 10.53 -6.87 34.46
C VAL A 2 10.39 -7.87 33.32
N THR A 3 9.17 -8.08 32.83
CA THR A 3 8.91 -8.92 31.65
C THR A 3 8.63 -8.05 30.43
N VAL A 4 9.49 -8.14 29.41
CA VAL A 4 9.28 -7.48 28.12
C VAL A 4 8.65 -8.45 27.13
N LYS A 5 7.41 -8.21 26.71
CA LYS A 5 6.73 -8.95 25.65
C LYS A 5 7.00 -8.29 24.29
N LEU A 6 7.47 -9.06 23.32
CA LEU A 6 7.81 -8.59 21.99
C LEU A 6 6.79 -9.09 20.97
N LEU A 7 6.13 -8.14 20.28
CA LEU A 7 5.06 -8.45 19.33
C LEU A 7 5.46 -8.09 17.90
N GLY A 8 4.83 -8.72 16.92
CA GLY A 8 4.98 -8.39 15.49
C GLY A 8 6.44 -8.35 15.02
N GLY A 9 6.85 -7.24 14.40
CA GLY A 9 8.22 -7.02 13.93
C GLY A 9 9.29 -7.08 15.03
N ALA A 10 8.96 -6.73 16.28
CA ALA A 10 9.91 -6.73 17.39
C ALA A 10 10.31 -8.18 17.75
N LYS A 11 9.36 -9.12 17.70
CA LYS A 11 9.66 -10.56 17.84
C LYS A 11 10.72 -11.02 16.84
N LYS A 12 10.70 -10.51 15.61
CA LYS A 12 11.68 -10.84 14.56
C LYS A 12 13.05 -10.21 14.83
N SER A 13 13.09 -8.98 15.35
CA SER A 13 14.33 -8.27 15.69
C SER A 13 15.10 -8.92 16.84
N PHE A 14 14.43 -9.62 17.74
CA PHE A 14 15.06 -10.23 18.91
C PHE A 14 15.05 -11.76 18.89
N SER A 15 14.40 -12.38 17.90
CA SER A 15 14.24 -13.83 17.76
C SER A 15 13.62 -14.51 18.99
N THR A 16 12.88 -13.77 19.81
CA THR A 16 12.17 -14.25 21.00
C THR A 16 10.86 -13.48 21.17
N GLU A 17 9.90 -14.10 21.85
CA GLU A 17 8.61 -13.50 22.20
C GLU A 17 8.68 -12.72 23.52
N LYS A 18 9.67 -13.04 24.37
CA LYS A 18 9.83 -12.42 25.68
C LYS A 18 11.29 -12.27 26.07
N ILE A 19 11.57 -11.24 26.85
CA ILE A 19 12.87 -10.99 27.51
C ILE A 19 12.57 -10.68 28.97
N GLU A 20 13.25 -11.35 29.88
CA GLU A 20 13.17 -11.10 31.32
C GLU A 20 14.40 -10.29 31.73
N LEU A 21 14.19 -9.17 32.41
CA LEU A 21 15.25 -8.26 32.83
C LEU A 21 15.19 -8.09 34.34
N ASP A 22 16.33 -8.26 35.00
CA ASP A 22 16.47 -7.95 36.42
C ASP A 22 16.98 -6.51 36.56
N VAL A 23 16.03 -5.59 36.65
CA VAL A 23 16.26 -4.15 36.63
C VAL A 23 15.34 -3.47 37.64
N GLU A 24 15.83 -2.43 38.30
CA GLU A 24 15.07 -1.57 39.21
C GLU A 24 15.05 -0.14 38.67
N ASN A 25 13.88 0.48 38.64
CA ASN A 25 13.68 1.91 38.35
C ASN A 25 14.30 2.40 37.02
N LEU A 26 13.95 1.77 35.91
CA LEU A 26 14.30 2.24 34.56
C LEU A 26 13.15 3.05 33.96
N THR A 27 13.46 3.92 33.01
CA THR A 27 12.46 4.50 32.10
C THR A 27 12.29 3.64 30.85
N ILE A 28 11.18 3.81 30.14
CA ILE A 28 10.98 3.19 28.82
C ILE A 28 12.13 3.54 27.86
N ASN A 29 12.63 4.78 27.89
CA ASN A 29 13.73 5.19 27.01
C ASN A 29 15.03 4.40 27.27
N GLU A 30 15.35 4.19 28.54
CA GLU A 30 16.53 3.41 28.95
C GLU A 30 16.33 1.93 28.65
N LEU A 31 15.13 1.39 28.88
CA LEU A 31 14.78 0.02 28.48
C LEU A 31 15.04 -0.20 26.99
N LEU A 32 14.51 0.67 26.12
CA LEU A 32 14.69 0.55 24.67
C LEU A 32 16.16 0.65 24.26
N SER A 33 16.91 1.53 24.90
CA SER A 33 18.36 1.67 24.67
C SER A 33 19.12 0.40 25.05
N ASN A 34 18.77 -0.24 26.17
CA ASN A 34 19.36 -1.50 26.61
C ASN A 34 19.01 -2.65 25.68
N LEU A 35 17.75 -2.73 25.22
CA LEU A 35 17.32 -3.73 24.26
C LEU A 35 18.09 -3.60 22.94
N LEU A 36 18.25 -2.38 22.41
CA LEU A 36 19.01 -2.16 21.17
C LEU A 36 20.48 -2.56 21.30
N LYS A 37 21.11 -2.29 22.44
CA LYS A 37 22.51 -2.70 22.71
C LYS A 37 22.68 -4.22 22.73
N ASN A 38 21.67 -4.95 23.19
CA ASN A 38 21.71 -6.41 23.36
C ASN A 38 20.98 -7.15 22.22
N LYS A 39 20.70 -6.48 21.10
CA LYS A 39 20.01 -7.10 19.95
C LYS A 39 20.91 -8.17 19.30
N PRO A 40 20.38 -9.35 18.91
CA PRO A 40 21.16 -10.34 18.18
C PRO A 40 21.68 -9.82 16.83
N ASN A 41 22.92 -10.19 16.49
CA ASN A 41 23.50 -9.91 15.18
C ASN A 41 22.69 -10.62 14.07
N ASN A 42 22.69 -10.06 12.85
CA ASN A 42 21.99 -10.59 11.67
C ASN A 42 20.44 -10.68 11.77
N THR A 43 19.82 -9.93 12.68
CA THR A 43 18.36 -9.78 12.76
C THR A 43 17.90 -8.42 12.20
N PRO A 44 16.62 -8.27 11.79
CA PRO A 44 16.07 -6.96 11.40
C PRO A 44 16.17 -5.92 12.53
N ASP A 45 16.35 -4.65 12.20
CA ASP A 45 16.37 -3.58 13.21
C ASP A 45 14.98 -3.27 13.77
N LEU A 46 14.94 -2.91 15.06
CA LEU A 46 13.75 -2.37 15.69
C LEU A 46 13.76 -0.84 15.54
N ASP A 47 12.80 -0.30 14.80
CA ASP A 47 12.60 1.14 14.70
C ASP A 47 11.88 1.66 15.95
N THR A 48 12.65 2.08 16.96
CA THR A 48 12.13 2.57 18.23
C THR A 48 11.34 3.87 18.12
N LYS A 49 11.34 4.56 16.98
CA LYS A 49 10.47 5.72 16.74
C LYS A 49 9.04 5.29 16.40
N ASN A 50 8.88 4.11 15.83
CA ASN A 50 7.64 3.58 15.28
C ASN A 50 7.17 2.33 16.05
N ILE A 51 7.08 2.47 17.37
CA ILE A 51 6.57 1.46 18.30
C ILE A 51 5.53 2.10 19.23
N LEU A 52 4.53 1.32 19.60
CA LEU A 52 3.66 1.53 20.74
C LEU A 52 4.25 0.71 21.87
N VAL A 53 4.37 1.31 23.05
CA VAL A 53 4.84 0.63 24.25
C VAL A 53 3.72 0.65 25.25
N ALA A 54 3.31 -0.52 25.73
CA ALA A 54 2.28 -0.63 26.76
C ALA A 54 2.87 -1.18 28.07
N VAL A 55 2.62 -0.51 29.19
CA VAL A 55 3.02 -0.94 30.54
C VAL A 55 1.77 -1.48 31.23
N ASN A 56 1.78 -2.74 31.64
CA ASN A 56 0.65 -3.45 32.24
C ASN A 56 -0.66 -3.31 31.44
N GLY A 57 -0.54 -3.26 30.10
CA GLY A 57 -1.68 -3.13 29.18
C GLY A 57 -2.11 -1.69 28.88
N ILE A 58 -1.53 -0.68 29.53
CA ILE A 58 -1.81 0.74 29.28
C ILE A 58 -0.75 1.31 28.34
N ASP A 59 -1.16 2.00 27.27
CA ASP A 59 -0.21 2.69 26.38
C ASP A 59 0.58 3.75 27.18
N SER A 60 1.91 3.67 27.09
CA SER A 60 2.83 4.62 27.71
C SER A 60 2.54 6.07 27.33
N SER A 61 1.97 6.35 26.15
CA SER A 61 1.58 7.70 25.76
C SER A 61 0.46 8.30 26.63
N ALA A 62 -0.36 7.45 27.27
CA ALA A 62 -1.35 7.85 28.27
C ALA A 62 -0.76 7.97 29.69
N LEU A 63 0.52 7.65 29.86
CA LEU A 63 1.32 7.83 31.07
C LEU A 63 2.27 9.02 30.84
N GLU A 64 3.58 8.82 31.03
CA GLU A 64 4.62 9.83 30.80
C GLU A 64 5.40 9.57 29.50
N GLY A 65 4.80 8.85 28.55
CA GLY A 65 5.43 8.46 27.30
C GLY A 65 6.72 7.68 27.54
N ARG A 66 7.80 8.08 26.87
CA ARG A 66 9.13 7.46 27.04
C ARG A 66 9.78 7.71 28.42
N ALA A 67 9.29 8.67 29.19
CA ALA A 67 9.78 8.96 30.54
C ALA A 67 9.12 8.06 31.61
N THR A 68 8.06 7.33 31.26
CA THR A 68 7.37 6.39 32.15
C THR A 68 8.38 5.46 32.82
N LYS A 69 8.39 5.47 34.15
CA LYS A 69 9.20 4.56 34.97
C LYS A 69 8.56 3.18 35.01
N ILE A 70 9.39 2.16 34.88
CA ILE A 70 9.03 0.75 35.01
C ILE A 70 9.66 0.19 36.28
N SER A 71 8.89 -0.60 37.00
CA SER A 71 9.23 -1.18 38.29
C SER A 71 9.21 -2.70 38.23
N LYS A 72 9.72 -3.32 39.30
CA LYS A 72 9.74 -4.77 39.43
C LYS A 72 8.33 -5.34 39.21
N ASP A 73 8.25 -6.41 38.44
CA ASP A 73 7.03 -7.18 38.13
C ASP A 73 6.09 -6.53 37.10
N ASP A 74 6.51 -5.39 36.52
CA ASP A 74 5.84 -4.83 35.35
C ASP A 74 5.96 -5.72 34.11
N ILE A 75 4.89 -5.71 33.32
CA ILE A 75 4.85 -6.28 31.97
C ILE A 75 4.88 -5.14 30.96
N VAL A 76 5.97 -5.06 30.19
CA VAL A 76 6.13 -4.07 29.13
C VAL A 76 5.94 -4.74 27.77
N SER A 77 4.95 -4.33 26.99
CA SER A 77 4.74 -4.84 25.63
C SER A 77 5.28 -3.87 24.60
N ILE A 78 6.20 -4.33 23.74
CA ILE A 78 6.72 -3.57 22.61
C ILE A 78 5.99 -4.03 21.34
N ILE A 79 5.21 -3.12 20.79
CA ILE A 79 4.33 -3.35 19.65
C ILE A 79 4.80 -2.43 18.51
N PRO A 80 5.50 -2.95 17.49
CA PRO A 80 5.81 -2.15 16.32
C PRO A 80 4.55 -1.58 15.70
N VAL A 81 4.52 -0.27 15.56
CA VAL A 81 3.50 0.42 14.77
C VAL A 81 3.89 0.17 13.32
N ILE A 82 3.30 -0.89 12.76
CA ILE A 82 3.35 -1.14 11.33
C ILE A 82 2.58 -0.02 10.64
N HIS A 83 3.33 0.91 10.03
CA HIS A 83 2.80 1.88 9.10
C HIS A 83 2.43 1.09 7.83
N GLY A 84 1.19 0.63 7.77
CA GLY A 84 0.75 -0.37 6.81
C GLY A 84 0.75 0.12 5.36
N GLY A 85 1.68 -0.42 4.57
CA GLY A 85 1.65 -0.41 3.12
C GLY A 85 2.99 -0.80 2.51
N SER A 86 3.09 -1.99 1.90
CA SER A 86 4.21 -2.25 0.99
C SER A 86 4.06 -1.30 -0.19
N PRO A 87 5.09 -0.50 -0.56
CA PRO A 87 5.04 0.35 -1.75
C PRO A 87 4.92 -0.46 -3.04
N ARG A 88 5.03 -1.79 -2.94
CA ARG A 88 4.96 -2.76 -4.02
C ARG A 88 3.98 -3.86 -3.65
N ILE A 89 2.93 -4.05 -4.45
CA ILE A 89 1.98 -5.15 -4.32
C ILE A 89 2.13 -6.03 -5.55
N LYS A 90 2.37 -7.33 -5.35
CA LYS A 90 2.44 -8.31 -6.43
C LYS A 90 1.16 -9.13 -6.46
N LEU A 91 0.56 -9.26 -7.63
CA LEU A 91 -0.69 -9.95 -7.86
C LEU A 91 -0.52 -10.90 -9.05
N LYS A 92 -1.34 -11.96 -9.07
CA LYS A 92 -1.43 -12.88 -10.21
C LYS A 92 -2.85 -12.81 -10.78
N ILE A 93 -2.95 -12.62 -12.09
CA ILE A 93 -4.22 -12.63 -12.84
C ILE A 93 -4.06 -13.65 -13.98
N GLY A 94 -4.65 -14.83 -13.80
CA GLY A 94 -4.41 -15.97 -14.69
C GLY A 94 -2.92 -16.32 -14.76
N ARG A 95 -2.33 -16.20 -15.96
CA ARG A 95 -0.89 -16.42 -16.20
C ARG A 95 -0.04 -15.15 -16.06
N ASN A 96 -0.67 -13.98 -15.95
CA ASN A 96 0.01 -12.69 -15.91
C ASN A 96 0.48 -12.37 -14.49
N GLN A 97 1.73 -11.91 -14.37
CA GLN A 97 2.24 -11.28 -13.16
C GLN A 97 1.95 -9.78 -13.24
N VAL A 98 1.36 -9.24 -12.20
CA VAL A 98 0.98 -7.83 -12.10
C VAL A 98 1.66 -7.23 -10.88
N GLU A 99 2.26 -6.06 -11.04
CA GLU A 99 2.77 -5.30 -9.91
C GLU A 99 2.15 -3.91 -9.86
N LEU A 100 1.69 -3.53 -8.67
CA LEU A 100 1.26 -2.18 -8.33
C LEU A 100 2.39 -1.55 -7.53
N ILE A 101 2.96 -0.46 -8.04
CA ILE A 101 4.06 0.27 -7.41
C ILE A 101 3.57 1.67 -7.08
N HIS A 102 3.46 1.99 -5.79
CA HIS A 102 3.02 3.29 -5.32
C HIS A 102 4.15 4.30 -5.40
N ILE A 103 3.92 5.37 -6.15
CA ILE A 103 4.89 6.43 -6.44
C ILE A 103 4.41 7.73 -5.82
N LYS A 104 5.34 8.48 -5.22
CA LYS A 104 5.15 9.88 -4.86
C LYS A 104 5.74 10.74 -5.95
N SER A 105 4.88 11.43 -6.70
CA SER A 105 5.33 12.39 -7.71
C SER A 105 6.20 13.45 -7.04
N LYS A 106 7.43 13.55 -7.52
CA LYS A 106 8.29 14.72 -7.35
C LYS A 106 8.15 15.57 -8.62
N HIS A 107 8.53 16.84 -8.56
CA HIS A 107 8.68 17.66 -9.77
C HIS A 107 9.42 16.83 -10.84
N ASN A 108 8.84 16.67 -12.04
CA ASN A 108 9.32 15.92 -13.22
C ASN A 108 8.76 14.50 -13.47
N LEU A 109 7.78 14.00 -12.72
CA LEU A 109 7.08 12.75 -13.09
C LEU A 109 5.73 13.07 -13.76
N ASP A 110 5.75 13.22 -15.09
CA ASP A 110 4.61 13.52 -15.95
C ASP A 110 4.39 12.43 -17.04
N GLU A 111 3.66 12.75 -18.11
CA GLU A 111 3.43 11.84 -19.22
C GLU A 111 4.72 11.40 -19.93
N SER A 112 5.71 12.30 -20.06
CA SER A 112 6.97 12.00 -20.73
C SER A 112 7.78 10.94 -19.97
N PHE A 113 7.69 10.96 -18.63
CA PHE A 113 8.25 9.94 -17.77
C PHE A 113 7.62 8.56 -18.04
N LEU A 114 6.28 8.49 -18.12
CA LEU A 114 5.59 7.23 -18.40
C LEU A 114 6.00 6.64 -19.76
N ASP A 115 6.13 7.50 -20.77
CA ASP A 115 6.56 7.09 -22.10
C ASP A 115 8.02 6.63 -22.14
N SER A 116 8.91 7.23 -21.36
CA SER A 116 10.29 6.74 -21.22
C SER A 116 10.34 5.32 -20.63
N LEU A 117 9.49 5.02 -19.63
CA LEU A 117 9.42 3.69 -19.03
C LEU A 117 8.93 2.66 -20.04
N ARG A 118 7.89 2.98 -20.82
CA ARG A 118 7.35 2.10 -21.87
C ARG A 118 8.40 1.80 -22.95
N LYS A 119 9.13 2.83 -23.40
CA LYS A 119 10.23 2.66 -24.38
C LYS A 119 11.35 1.79 -23.83
N LYS A 120 11.71 1.95 -22.56
CA LYS A 120 12.78 1.19 -21.90
C LYS A 120 12.39 -0.26 -21.58
N TYR A 121 11.11 -0.50 -21.28
CA TYR A 121 10.58 -1.80 -20.88
C TYR A 121 9.47 -2.29 -21.82
N PRO A 122 9.72 -2.49 -23.13
CA PRO A 122 8.69 -2.80 -24.12
C PRO A 122 8.02 -4.17 -23.94
N LYS A 123 8.61 -5.04 -23.09
CA LYS A 123 8.04 -6.35 -22.72
C LYS A 123 7.04 -6.25 -21.56
N LEU A 124 6.85 -5.07 -20.99
CA LEU A 124 5.86 -4.79 -19.94
C LEU A 124 4.75 -3.93 -20.53
N ILE A 125 3.50 -4.27 -20.19
CA ILE A 125 2.40 -3.31 -20.27
C ILE A 125 2.57 -2.40 -19.06
N ILE A 126 2.67 -1.08 -19.29
CA ILE A 126 2.87 -0.10 -18.22
C ILE A 126 1.82 1.01 -18.34
N GLN A 127 1.04 1.18 -17.28
CA GLN A 127 0.09 2.28 -17.13
C GLN A 127 0.25 2.89 -15.74
N ALA A 128 0.11 4.20 -15.64
CA ALA A 128 0.04 4.89 -14.36
C ALA A 128 -1.38 5.39 -14.11
N ILE A 129 -1.85 5.21 -12.88
CA ILE A 129 -3.19 5.61 -12.43
C ILE A 129 -3.03 6.43 -11.16
N SER A 130 -3.70 7.58 -11.07
CA SER A 130 -3.83 8.34 -9.83
C SER A 130 -4.29 7.42 -8.71
N SER A 131 -3.54 7.38 -7.62
CA SER A 131 -3.82 6.44 -6.52
C SER A 131 -5.14 6.75 -5.81
N LYS A 132 -5.75 7.92 -6.07
CA LYS A 132 -7.12 8.25 -5.64
C LYS A 132 -8.18 7.39 -6.33
N PHE A 133 -7.90 6.88 -7.53
CA PHE A 133 -8.81 6.02 -8.30
C PHE A 133 -8.65 4.52 -7.98
N ILE A 134 -7.79 4.17 -7.02
CA ILE A 134 -7.60 2.78 -6.59
C ILE A 134 -8.10 2.64 -5.16
N LEU A 135 -9.22 1.94 -4.96
CA LEU A 135 -9.77 1.65 -3.63
C LEU A 135 -8.81 0.79 -2.79
N ASN A 136 -8.42 -0.35 -3.35
CA ASN A 136 -7.53 -1.33 -2.74
C ASN A 136 -6.91 -2.22 -3.85
N SER A 137 -6.07 -3.19 -3.48
CA SER A 137 -5.44 -4.10 -4.45
C SER A 137 -6.42 -5.05 -5.14
N ASN A 138 -7.53 -5.42 -4.50
CA ASN A 138 -8.56 -6.28 -5.07
C ASN A 138 -9.41 -5.55 -6.11
N HIS A 139 -9.80 -4.30 -5.83
CA HIS A 139 -10.38 -3.39 -6.81
C HIS A 139 -9.48 -3.28 -8.04
N ALA A 140 -8.20 -2.94 -7.86
CA ALA A 140 -7.26 -2.86 -8.98
C ALA A 140 -7.15 -4.18 -9.75
N LYS A 141 -7.10 -5.33 -9.05
CA LYS A 141 -7.07 -6.66 -9.65
C LYS A 141 -8.30 -6.88 -10.55
N LYS A 142 -9.51 -6.59 -10.07
CA LYS A 142 -10.76 -6.76 -10.81
C LYS A 142 -10.80 -5.87 -12.07
N ILE A 143 -10.39 -4.60 -11.95
CA ILE A 143 -10.32 -3.69 -13.11
C ILE A 143 -9.30 -4.17 -14.16
N ILE A 144 -8.10 -4.56 -13.74
CA ILE A 144 -7.07 -5.08 -14.66
C ILE A 144 -7.54 -6.38 -15.33
N MET A 145 -8.26 -7.22 -14.60
CA MET A 145 -8.86 -8.45 -15.14
C MET A 145 -9.86 -8.13 -16.26
N LEU A 146 -10.75 -7.14 -16.07
CA LEU A 146 -11.67 -6.69 -17.12
C LEU A 146 -10.95 -6.28 -18.41
N SER A 147 -9.86 -5.51 -18.30
CA SER A 147 -9.06 -5.11 -19.46
C SER A 147 -8.35 -6.28 -20.15
N LEU A 148 -7.82 -7.24 -19.37
CA LEU A 148 -7.18 -8.44 -19.92
C LEU A 148 -8.19 -9.34 -20.64
N ASP A 149 -9.37 -9.52 -20.06
CA ASP A 149 -10.45 -10.30 -20.68
C ASP A 149 -11.00 -9.60 -21.92
N SER A 150 -11.16 -8.28 -21.87
CA SER A 150 -11.58 -7.49 -23.04
C SER A 150 -10.56 -7.55 -24.18
N LYS A 151 -9.26 -7.53 -23.85
CA LYS A 151 -8.20 -7.75 -24.86
C LYS A 151 -8.30 -9.14 -25.49
N LYS A 152 -8.55 -10.17 -24.69
CA LYS A 152 -8.68 -11.56 -25.18
C LYS A 152 -9.88 -11.71 -26.12
N ASN A 153 -10.96 -10.97 -25.87
CA ASN A 153 -12.21 -11.05 -26.62
C ASN A 153 -12.37 -9.97 -27.70
N ASN A 154 -11.34 -9.15 -27.96
CA ASN A 154 -11.37 -8.01 -28.89
C ASN A 154 -12.47 -6.97 -28.58
N THR A 155 -12.75 -6.73 -27.31
CA THR A 155 -13.77 -5.78 -26.81
C THR A 155 -13.16 -4.67 -25.95
N LEU A 156 -11.91 -4.29 -26.23
CA LEU A 156 -11.29 -3.16 -25.54
C LEU A 156 -12.04 -1.85 -25.88
N LEU A 157 -12.15 -0.96 -24.90
CA LEU A 157 -12.68 0.40 -25.09
C LEU A 157 -11.76 1.28 -25.95
N SER A 158 -10.52 0.84 -26.17
CA SER A 158 -9.53 1.53 -26.98
C SER A 158 -8.55 0.55 -27.62
N ASN A 159 -7.77 1.00 -28.59
CA ASN A 159 -6.81 0.15 -29.30
C ASN A 159 -5.64 -0.36 -28.43
N LYS A 160 -5.47 0.18 -27.21
CA LYS A 160 -4.36 -0.17 -26.30
C LYS A 160 -4.92 -0.57 -24.93
N ILE A 161 -4.41 -1.67 -24.39
CA ILE A 161 -4.84 -2.16 -23.07
C ILE A 161 -4.49 -1.18 -21.94
N GLU A 162 -3.42 -0.41 -22.10
CA GLU A 162 -3.02 0.67 -21.18
C GLU A 162 -4.12 1.72 -21.05
N THR A 163 -4.65 2.17 -22.19
CA THR A 163 -5.72 3.17 -22.26
C THR A 163 -7.05 2.59 -21.82
N ASP A 164 -7.36 1.33 -22.16
CA ASP A 164 -8.55 0.64 -21.65
C ASP A 164 -8.54 0.55 -20.12
N MET A 165 -7.41 0.19 -19.49
CA MET A 165 -7.29 0.20 -18.03
C MET A 165 -7.54 1.59 -17.45
N LEU A 166 -6.93 2.64 -18.03
CA LEU A 166 -7.12 4.02 -17.57
C LEU A 166 -8.60 4.43 -17.63
N MET A 167 -9.29 4.13 -18.73
CA MET A 167 -10.71 4.39 -18.94
C MET A 167 -11.60 3.66 -17.94
N ARG A 168 -11.29 2.39 -17.64
CA ARG A 168 -12.03 1.59 -16.66
C ARG A 168 -11.85 2.10 -15.23
N PHE A 169 -10.62 2.48 -14.84
CA PHE A 169 -10.40 3.14 -13.54
C PHE A 169 -11.16 4.47 -13.44
N ALA A 170 -11.25 5.23 -14.53
CA ALA A 170 -11.97 6.50 -14.57
C ALA A 170 -13.50 6.36 -14.77
N CYS A 171 -14.01 5.14 -14.99
CA CYS A 171 -15.41 4.86 -15.34
C CYS A 171 -15.96 5.76 -16.48
N THR A 172 -15.19 5.92 -17.56
CA THR A 172 -15.56 6.79 -18.70
C THR A 172 -15.11 6.17 -20.02
N THR A 173 -15.86 6.41 -21.10
CA THR A 173 -15.49 6.03 -22.47
C THR A 173 -14.70 7.11 -23.20
N GLN A 174 -14.53 8.29 -22.58
CA GLN A 174 -13.78 9.40 -23.16
C GLN A 174 -12.32 9.38 -22.69
N ILE A 175 -11.37 9.18 -23.62
CA ILE A 175 -9.94 9.08 -23.30
C ILE A 175 -9.42 10.36 -22.61
N SER A 176 -9.79 11.53 -23.11
CA SER A 176 -9.37 12.81 -22.52
C SER A 176 -9.87 12.98 -21.08
N ASP A 177 -11.10 12.57 -20.81
CA ASP A 177 -11.68 12.56 -19.47
C ASP A 177 -10.92 11.61 -18.56
N ALA A 178 -10.63 10.38 -19.04
CA ALA A 178 -9.88 9.39 -18.29
C ALA A 178 -8.47 9.87 -17.92
N ILE A 179 -7.76 10.51 -18.86
CA ILE A 179 -6.44 11.11 -18.61
C ILE A 179 -6.54 12.22 -17.56
N SER A 180 -7.50 13.15 -17.72
CA SER A 180 -7.63 14.31 -16.81
C SER A 180 -7.98 13.91 -15.37
N LYS A 181 -8.82 12.87 -15.21
CA LYS A 181 -9.30 12.40 -13.91
C LYS A 181 -8.32 11.43 -13.26
N ALA A 182 -8.03 10.34 -13.95
CA ALA A 182 -7.34 9.18 -13.38
C ALA A 182 -5.88 9.05 -13.83
N GLY A 183 -5.39 9.90 -14.73
CA GLY A 183 -4.00 9.90 -15.20
C GLY A 183 -3.00 10.38 -14.16
N ILE A 184 -1.74 10.54 -14.59
CA ILE A 184 -0.68 11.12 -13.76
C ILE A 184 -0.96 12.61 -13.60
N ASN A 185 -0.96 13.08 -12.35
CA ASN A 185 -0.95 14.51 -12.03
C ASN A 185 0.33 14.83 -11.24
N PRO A 186 1.14 15.83 -11.65
CA PRO A 186 2.31 16.26 -10.90
C PRO A 186 2.01 16.51 -9.42
N ASN A 187 2.98 16.20 -8.55
CA ASN A 187 2.89 16.38 -7.10
C ASN A 187 1.79 15.57 -6.39
N THR A 188 1.17 14.61 -7.09
CA THR A 188 0.21 13.68 -6.48
C THR A 188 0.77 12.25 -6.39
N LEU A 189 0.12 11.43 -5.58
CA LEU A 189 0.44 10.01 -5.49
C LEU A 189 -0.24 9.28 -6.65
N PHE A 190 0.55 8.51 -7.40
CA PHE A 190 0.04 7.63 -8.44
C PHE A 190 0.60 6.22 -8.27
N THR A 191 -0.02 5.26 -8.92
CA THR A 191 0.38 3.86 -8.90
C THR A 191 0.76 3.45 -10.32
N ILE A 192 1.98 2.95 -10.47
CA ILE A 192 2.39 2.27 -11.70
C ILE A 192 1.87 0.85 -11.64
N ILE A 193 1.09 0.49 -12.65
CA ILE A 193 0.64 -0.86 -12.93
C ILE A 193 1.57 -1.42 -14.01
N SER A 194 2.25 -2.52 -13.71
CA SER A 194 3.05 -3.24 -14.69
C SER A 194 2.57 -4.68 -14.85
N ILE A 195 2.43 -5.14 -16.08
CA ILE A 195 2.03 -6.51 -16.41
C ILE A 195 3.09 -7.14 -17.32
N GLY A 196 3.68 -8.26 -16.91
CA GLY A 196 4.69 -8.96 -17.70
C GLY A 196 5.65 -9.81 -16.87
N PRO A 197 6.85 -10.15 -17.40
CA PRO A 197 7.78 -11.04 -16.71
C PRO A 197 8.33 -10.46 -15.40
N LYS A 198 8.29 -11.26 -14.32
CA LYS A 198 8.79 -10.89 -12.98
C LYS A 198 10.22 -10.32 -13.00
N SER A 199 11.11 -10.94 -13.77
CA SER A 199 12.53 -10.50 -13.86
C SER A 199 12.69 -9.08 -14.42
N ILE A 200 11.77 -8.63 -15.26
CA ILE A 200 11.78 -7.27 -15.82
C ILE A 200 11.08 -6.31 -14.85
N GLN A 201 9.99 -6.74 -14.20
CA GLN A 201 9.33 -5.96 -13.15
C GLN A 201 10.26 -5.69 -11.95
N ASP A 202 11.11 -6.64 -11.57
CA ASP A 202 12.14 -6.44 -10.54
C ASP A 202 13.17 -5.36 -10.95
N LYS A 203 13.50 -5.23 -12.24
CA LYS A 203 14.36 -4.15 -12.75
C LYS A 203 13.65 -2.79 -12.71
N LEU A 204 12.41 -2.75 -13.19
CA LEU A 204 11.56 -1.55 -13.13
C LEU A 204 11.42 -1.05 -11.68
N TYR A 205 11.14 -1.96 -10.73
CA TYR A 205 11.02 -1.59 -9.32
C TYR A 205 12.29 -0.96 -8.75
N LYS A 206 13.47 -1.52 -9.05
CA LYS A 206 14.76 -0.95 -8.62
C LYS A 206 14.99 0.45 -9.17
N GLU A 207 14.64 0.70 -10.43
CA GLU A 207 14.74 2.04 -11.02
C GLU A 207 13.80 3.05 -10.36
N LEU A 208 12.64 2.59 -9.89
CA LEU A 208 11.63 3.42 -9.24
C LEU A 208 11.86 3.64 -7.73
N GLU A 209 12.90 3.03 -7.15
CA GLU A 209 13.09 2.95 -5.70
C GLU A 209 13.16 4.34 -5.03
N SER A 210 13.76 5.32 -5.70
CA SER A 210 13.91 6.71 -5.23
C SER A 210 12.60 7.52 -5.24
N PHE A 211 11.54 6.98 -5.84
CA PHE A 211 10.22 7.60 -5.98
C PHE A 211 9.13 6.88 -5.20
N LEU A 212 9.45 5.78 -4.51
CA LEU A 212 8.46 4.96 -3.80
C LEU A 212 7.76 5.75 -2.71
N SER A 213 6.45 5.55 -2.62
CA SER A 213 5.62 6.06 -1.54
C SER A 213 5.20 4.93 -0.62
N LYS A 214 5.48 5.08 0.68
CA LYS A 214 4.88 4.26 1.73
C LYS A 214 3.53 4.82 2.20
N SER A 215 3.10 5.97 1.65
CA SER A 215 1.86 6.63 2.04
C SER A 215 0.65 5.85 1.54
N LYS A 216 -0.23 5.47 2.46
CA LYS A 216 -1.55 4.93 2.15
C LYS A 216 -2.52 6.07 1.85
N ILE A 217 -3.25 5.99 0.74
CA ILE A 217 -4.34 6.92 0.42
C ILE A 217 -5.64 6.26 0.83
N ASN A 218 -6.44 6.96 1.63
CA ASN A 218 -7.85 6.62 1.78
C ASN A 218 -8.63 7.20 0.59
N SER A 219 -8.81 6.39 -0.44
CA SER A 219 -9.50 6.78 -1.68
C SER A 219 -11.02 6.68 -1.57
N GLU A 220 -11.56 5.98 -0.57
CA GLU A 220 -12.99 5.71 -0.46
C GLU A 220 -13.88 6.98 -0.47
N PRO A 221 -13.62 8.03 0.33
CA PRO A 221 -14.44 9.24 0.30
C PRO A 221 -14.40 9.94 -1.06
N PHE A 222 -13.21 9.95 -1.70
CA PHE A 222 -13.03 10.51 -3.02
C PHE A 222 -13.83 9.73 -4.07
N LEU A 223 -13.70 8.40 -4.10
CA LEU A 223 -14.38 7.51 -5.04
C LEU A 223 -15.90 7.61 -4.91
N LYS A 224 -16.43 7.64 -3.68
CA LYS A 224 -17.86 7.83 -3.43
C LYS A 224 -18.37 9.15 -4.00
N LYS A 225 -17.62 10.24 -3.82
CA LYS A 225 -17.96 11.56 -4.36
C LYS A 225 -17.86 11.58 -5.88
N GLU A 226 -16.73 11.13 -6.44
CA GLU A 226 -16.44 11.14 -7.87
C GLU A 226 -17.50 10.38 -8.67
N PHE A 227 -17.86 9.18 -8.19
CA PHE A 227 -18.81 8.30 -8.88
C PHE A 227 -20.25 8.41 -8.37
N LYS A 228 -20.54 9.43 -7.55
CA LYS A 228 -21.88 9.72 -6.99
C LYS A 228 -22.50 8.51 -6.26
N ILE A 229 -21.69 7.75 -5.54
CA ILE A 229 -22.11 6.55 -4.80
C ILE A 229 -22.56 6.98 -3.40
N SER A 230 -23.88 6.95 -3.19
CA SER A 230 -24.51 7.24 -1.90
C SER A 230 -24.63 6.00 -1.00
N LYS A 231 -24.98 6.21 0.28
CA LYS A 231 -25.26 5.10 1.22
C LYS A 231 -26.36 4.17 0.70
N LYS A 232 -27.42 4.70 0.09
CA LYS A 232 -28.50 3.89 -0.50
C LYS A 232 -28.00 2.90 -1.56
N HIS A 233 -27.00 3.28 -2.35
CA HIS A 233 -26.39 2.35 -3.32
C HIS A 233 -25.61 1.24 -2.61
N LEU A 234 -24.85 1.58 -1.57
CA LEU A 234 -24.08 0.60 -0.80
C LEU A 234 -25.00 -0.40 -0.08
N ASP A 235 -26.07 0.09 0.56
CA ASP A 235 -27.03 -0.71 1.31
C ASP A 235 -27.86 -1.65 0.39
N ALA A 236 -27.89 -1.38 -0.92
CA ALA A 236 -28.59 -2.19 -1.91
C ALA A 236 -27.75 -3.37 -2.45
N VAL A 237 -26.45 -3.43 -2.13
CA VAL A 237 -25.55 -4.50 -2.60
C VAL A 237 -25.31 -5.48 -1.47
N ASP A 238 -25.80 -6.71 -1.62
CA ASP A 238 -25.54 -7.81 -0.68
C ASP A 238 -24.11 -8.35 -0.85
N SER A 239 -23.14 -7.65 -0.27
CA SER A 239 -21.72 -7.97 -0.33
C SER A 239 -20.97 -7.47 0.90
N GLN A 240 -19.87 -8.14 1.24
CA GLN A 240 -18.91 -7.67 2.26
C GLN A 240 -18.08 -6.47 1.75
N THR A 241 -18.04 -6.23 0.44
CA THR A 241 -17.27 -5.16 -0.20
C THR A 241 -18.11 -4.35 -1.20
N PRO A 242 -19.24 -3.75 -0.79
CA PRO A 242 -20.24 -3.21 -1.71
C PRO A 242 -19.70 -2.07 -2.58
N LEU A 243 -18.84 -1.20 -2.02
CA LEU A 243 -18.20 -0.13 -2.81
C LEU A 243 -17.31 -0.69 -3.91
N GLU A 244 -16.54 -1.74 -3.62
CA GLU A 244 -15.67 -2.35 -4.62
C GLU A 244 -16.48 -2.95 -5.77
N ASP A 245 -17.58 -3.62 -5.45
CA ASP A 245 -18.43 -4.27 -6.45
C ASP A 245 -19.12 -3.24 -7.35
N ILE A 246 -19.64 -2.14 -6.78
CA ILE A 246 -20.22 -1.04 -7.57
C ILE A 246 -19.19 -0.40 -8.50
N LEU A 247 -17.96 -0.16 -8.03
CA LEU A 247 -16.90 0.44 -8.85
C LEU A 247 -16.53 -0.47 -10.02
N VAL A 248 -16.42 -1.78 -9.77
CA VAL A 248 -16.11 -2.78 -10.79
C VAL A 248 -17.26 -2.94 -11.77
N GLU A 249 -18.51 -2.92 -11.30
CA GLU A 249 -19.70 -2.94 -12.15
C GLU A 249 -19.73 -1.72 -13.07
N LYS A 250 -19.54 -0.51 -12.54
CA LYS A 250 -19.44 0.73 -13.33
C LYS A 250 -18.37 0.65 -14.42
N ALA A 251 -17.24 0.02 -14.13
CA ALA A 251 -16.17 -0.19 -15.10
C ALA A 251 -16.45 -1.32 -16.10
N ALA A 252 -17.25 -2.30 -15.73
CA ALA A 252 -17.62 -3.45 -16.56
C ALA A 252 -18.71 -3.10 -17.58
N VAL A 253 -19.65 -2.21 -17.22
CA VAL A 253 -20.75 -1.77 -18.11
C VAL A 253 -20.34 -0.71 -19.13
N LEU A 254 -19.06 -0.32 -19.16
CA LEU A 254 -18.55 0.50 -20.25
C LEU A 254 -18.47 -0.34 -21.54
N PHE A 255 -19.04 0.17 -22.62
CA PHE A 255 -18.95 -0.39 -23.97
C PHE A 255 -18.40 0.68 -24.93
N GLY A 256 -17.58 0.24 -25.88
CA GLY A 256 -16.96 1.08 -26.91
C GLY A 256 -17.63 0.90 -28.26
#